data_AF-A0A3M1IUL3-F1
#
_entry.id   AF-A0A3M1IUL3-F1
#
_cell.length_a   1.000
_cell.length_b   1.000
_cell.length_c   1.000
_cell.angle_alpha   90.00
_cell.angle_beta   90.00
_cell.angle_gamma   90.00
#
_symmetry.space_group_name_H-M   'P 1'
#
loop_
_entity.id
_entity.type
_entity.pdbx_description
1 polymer ?
#
loop_
_entity_poly.entity_id
_entity_poly.type
_entity_poly.pdbx_seq_one_letter_code
_entity_poly.pdbx_strand_id
1 'polypeptide(L)'
;MPESTVVEQKAALRRKILGVKIRHARIRAGLNMKEVGQALGVSSDLISEIEYGRRDVSLPQLEVMALIFNVPVIYFWSDDVISEPNLEFPAQQAMALRQRIIGVLLRQARTGAGHTQETLGNLLNVPASRIARYEYGKTEIPLPHLEALSEYLNVPLSYFLDQGINPNGNGQVTSLDDLANYSHLPGEVKAFLSNPANLLYINIAMKLSELSADTLRALAEGLLEVTY
;
A
#
# COMPACT_ATOMS: atom_id res chain seq x y z
N MET A 1 -39.63 -25.35 -2.07
CA MET A 1 -38.34 -25.98 -2.47
C MET A 1 -37.58 -25.32 -3.64
N PRO A 2 -37.86 -24.08 -4.13
CA PRO A 2 -37.08 -23.52 -5.26
C PRO A 2 -35.78 -22.78 -4.88
N GLU A 3 -35.60 -22.33 -3.62
CA GLU A 3 -34.43 -21.54 -3.23
C GLU A 3 -33.12 -22.34 -3.16
N SER A 4 -33.13 -23.60 -2.69
CA SER A 4 -31.89 -24.37 -2.55
C SER A 4 -31.24 -24.70 -3.90
N THR A 5 -32.06 -24.95 -4.92
CA THR A 5 -31.61 -25.20 -6.30
C THR A 5 -30.95 -23.99 -6.95
N VAL A 6 -31.39 -22.76 -6.62
CA VAL A 6 -30.79 -21.53 -7.16
C VAL A 6 -29.44 -21.24 -6.50
N VAL A 7 -29.32 -21.51 -5.20
CA VAL A 7 -28.05 -21.36 -4.46
C VAL A 7 -26.99 -22.34 -4.97
N GLU A 8 -27.35 -23.61 -5.18
CA GLU A 8 -26.43 -24.63 -5.71
C GLU A 8 -25.97 -24.32 -7.14
N GLN A 9 -26.87 -23.85 -8.00
CA GLN A 9 -26.52 -23.44 -9.36
C GLN A 9 -25.58 -22.23 -9.38
N LYS A 10 -25.82 -21.24 -8.53
CA LYS A 10 -24.95 -20.06 -8.38
C LYS A 10 -23.57 -20.45 -7.85
N ALA A 11 -23.52 -21.35 -6.86
CA ALA A 11 -22.27 -21.87 -6.31
C ALA A 11 -21.47 -22.66 -7.35
N ALA A 12 -22.12 -23.50 -8.16
CA ALA A 12 -21.47 -24.25 -9.22
C ALA A 12 -20.88 -23.35 -10.31
N LEU A 13 -21.61 -22.31 -10.73
CA LEU A 13 -21.12 -21.32 -11.68
C LEU A 13 -19.93 -20.55 -11.09
N ARG A 14 -20.02 -20.12 -9.83
CA ARG A 14 -18.95 -19.43 -9.12
C ARG A 14 -17.69 -20.27 -9.01
N ARG A 15 -17.82 -21.57 -8.71
CA ARG A 15 -16.70 -22.51 -8.65
C ARG A 15 -15.97 -22.62 -9.98
N LYS A 16 -16.69 -22.66 -11.10
CA LYS A 16 -16.10 -22.68 -12.45
C LYS A 16 -15.33 -21.39 -12.77
N ILE A 17 -15.92 -20.24 -12.48
CA ILE A 17 -15.27 -18.94 -12.67
C ILE A 17 -13.99 -18.86 -11.83
N LEU A 18 -14.06 -19.27 -10.56
CA LEU A 18 -12.93 -19.26 -9.64
C LEU A 18 -11.80 -20.18 -10.12
N GLY A 19 -12.11 -21.40 -10.57
CA GLY A 19 -11.12 -22.31 -11.15
C GLY A 19 -10.37 -21.72 -12.34
N VAL A 20 -11.09 -21.03 -13.25
CA VAL A 20 -10.49 -20.33 -14.39
C VAL A 20 -9.56 -19.20 -13.94
N LYS A 21 -9.95 -18.42 -12.92
CA LYS A 21 -9.12 -17.33 -12.36
C LYS A 21 -7.85 -17.86 -11.70
N ILE A 22 -7.95 -18.97 -10.95
CA ILE A 22 -6.79 -19.66 -10.34
C ILE A 22 -5.82 -20.12 -11.43
N ARG A 23 -6.33 -20.79 -12.47
CA ARG A 23 -5.51 -21.24 -13.60
C ARG A 23 -4.80 -20.08 -14.28
N HIS A 24 -5.50 -18.99 -14.54
CA HIS A 24 -4.94 -17.81 -15.18
C HIS A 24 -3.85 -17.15 -14.33
N ALA A 25 -4.10 -16.94 -13.03
CA ALA A 25 -3.11 -16.40 -12.10
C ALA A 25 -1.86 -17.28 -12.03
N ARG A 26 -2.03 -18.61 -11.94
CA ARG A 26 -0.92 -19.57 -11.94
C ARG A 26 -0.05 -19.45 -13.19
N ILE A 27 -0.67 -19.43 -14.39
CA ILE A 27 0.07 -19.34 -15.65
C ILE A 27 0.84 -18.02 -15.75
N ARG A 28 0.25 -16.89 -15.30
CA ARG A 28 0.93 -15.58 -15.27
C ARG A 28 2.12 -15.56 -14.30
N ALA A 29 2.01 -16.27 -13.18
CA ALA A 29 3.11 -16.46 -12.25
C ALA A 29 4.21 -17.41 -12.77
N GLY A 30 4.02 -18.02 -13.95
CA GLY A 30 4.99 -18.95 -14.54
C GLY A 30 5.04 -20.31 -13.84
N LEU A 31 4.08 -20.63 -12.98
CA LEU A 31 4.09 -21.85 -12.16
C LEU A 31 3.35 -23.00 -12.86
N ASN A 32 3.87 -24.22 -12.67
CA ASN A 32 3.18 -25.45 -13.05
C ASN A 32 2.34 -25.99 -11.86
N MET A 33 1.41 -26.91 -12.15
CA MET A 33 0.49 -27.45 -11.13
C MET A 33 1.21 -28.21 -10.01
N LYS A 34 2.38 -28.80 -10.28
CA LYS A 34 3.17 -29.55 -9.30
C LYS A 34 3.81 -28.61 -8.28
N GLU A 35 4.30 -27.45 -8.72
CA GLU A 35 4.86 -26.41 -7.84
C GLU A 35 3.79 -25.86 -6.89
N VAL A 36 2.59 -25.58 -7.41
CA VAL A 36 1.45 -25.13 -6.59
C VAL A 36 1.01 -26.22 -5.61
N GLY A 37 0.93 -27.48 -6.07
CA GLY A 37 0.62 -28.62 -5.22
C GLY A 37 1.63 -28.76 -4.08
N GLN A 38 2.93 -28.65 -4.37
CA GLN A 38 3.99 -28.70 -3.37
C GLN A 38 3.88 -27.57 -2.35
N ALA A 39 3.60 -26.34 -2.78
CA ALA A 39 3.41 -25.20 -1.89
C ALA A 39 2.21 -25.36 -0.93
N LEU A 40 1.15 -26.05 -1.39
CA LEU A 40 -0.06 -26.33 -0.63
C LEU A 40 -0.02 -27.65 0.15
N GLY A 41 1.01 -28.49 -0.04
CA GLY A 41 1.06 -29.84 0.52
C GLY A 41 0.01 -30.80 -0.07
N VAL A 42 -0.38 -30.60 -1.34
CA VAL A 42 -1.41 -31.39 -2.03
C VAL A 42 -0.92 -31.91 -3.39
N SER A 43 -1.65 -32.86 -3.99
CA SER A 43 -1.32 -33.38 -5.31
C SER A 43 -1.60 -32.37 -6.44
N SER A 44 -0.85 -32.46 -7.53
CA SER A 44 -1.12 -31.70 -8.77
C SER A 44 -2.51 -31.99 -9.34
N ASP A 45 -3.03 -33.20 -9.13
CA ASP A 45 -4.37 -33.58 -9.57
C ASP A 45 -5.45 -32.79 -8.83
N LEU A 46 -5.24 -32.51 -7.53
CA LEU A 46 -6.15 -31.64 -6.78
C LEU A 46 -6.17 -30.22 -7.36
N ILE A 47 -5.00 -29.68 -7.71
CA ILE A 47 -4.91 -28.36 -8.35
C ILE A 47 -5.66 -28.35 -9.68
N SER A 48 -5.51 -29.41 -10.48
CA SER A 48 -6.25 -29.58 -11.73
C SER A 48 -7.76 -29.57 -11.51
N GLU A 49 -8.26 -30.38 -10.56
CA GLU A 49 -9.69 -30.46 -10.24
C GLU A 49 -10.26 -29.12 -9.74
N ILE A 50 -9.46 -28.34 -9.00
CA ILE A 50 -9.80 -26.96 -8.60
C ILE A 50 -9.89 -26.04 -9.82
N GLU A 51 -8.87 -26.05 -10.69
CA GLU A 51 -8.83 -25.22 -11.90
C GLU A 51 -9.96 -25.52 -12.89
N TYR A 52 -10.37 -26.78 -12.98
CA TYR A 52 -11.53 -27.20 -13.77
C TYR A 52 -12.87 -26.95 -13.06
N GLY A 53 -12.87 -26.41 -11.83
CA GLY A 53 -14.07 -26.17 -11.03
C GLY A 53 -14.87 -27.44 -10.74
N ARG A 54 -14.18 -28.58 -10.61
CA ARG A 54 -14.73 -29.87 -10.18
C ARG A 54 -14.63 -30.03 -8.67
N ARG A 55 -13.62 -29.41 -8.05
CA ARG A 55 -13.43 -29.34 -6.60
C ARG A 55 -13.43 -27.91 -6.10
N ASP A 56 -14.01 -27.71 -4.93
CA ASP A 56 -13.98 -26.43 -4.23
C ASP A 56 -12.59 -26.16 -3.65
N VAL A 57 -12.20 -24.88 -3.69
CA VAL A 57 -11.00 -24.37 -3.01
C VAL A 57 -11.40 -23.78 -1.67
N SER A 58 -10.63 -24.06 -0.62
CA SER A 58 -10.85 -23.44 0.69
C SER A 58 -10.19 -22.06 0.75
N LEU A 59 -10.66 -21.20 1.66
CA LEU A 59 -10.04 -19.88 1.86
C LEU A 59 -8.53 -19.97 2.18
N PRO A 60 -8.06 -20.85 3.09
CA PRO A 60 -6.62 -21.00 3.35
C PRO A 60 -5.82 -21.42 2.10
N GLN A 61 -6.37 -22.32 1.27
CA GLN A 61 -5.74 -22.69 0.01
C GLN A 61 -5.66 -21.49 -0.93
N LEU A 62 -6.72 -20.70 -1.00
CA LEU A 62 -6.80 -19.52 -1.84
C LEU A 62 -5.82 -18.42 -1.39
N GLU A 63 -5.61 -18.24 -0.08
CA GLU A 63 -4.64 -17.30 0.49
C GLU A 63 -3.20 -17.69 0.13
N VAL A 64 -2.85 -18.97 0.29
CA VAL A 64 -1.53 -19.49 -0.13
C VAL A 64 -1.35 -19.36 -1.64
N MET A 65 -2.37 -19.67 -2.44
CA MET A 65 -2.35 -19.47 -3.89
C MET A 65 -2.14 -18.00 -4.27
N ALA A 66 -2.84 -17.06 -3.62
CA ALA A 66 -2.70 -15.63 -3.85
C ALA A 66 -1.26 -15.16 -3.59
N LEU A 67 -0.66 -15.63 -2.49
CA LEU A 67 0.72 -15.35 -2.12
C LEU A 67 1.70 -15.82 -3.20
N ILE A 68 1.63 -17.09 -3.61
CA ILE A 68 2.58 -17.66 -4.60
C ILE A 68 2.33 -17.15 -6.02
N PHE A 69 1.11 -16.74 -6.36
CA PHE A 69 0.80 -16.14 -7.66
C PHE A 69 1.10 -14.64 -7.72
N ASN A 70 1.51 -14.04 -6.60
CA ASN A 70 1.73 -12.61 -6.45
C ASN A 70 0.51 -11.77 -6.89
N VAL A 71 -0.68 -12.17 -6.44
CA VAL A 71 -1.94 -11.42 -6.63
C VAL A 71 -2.62 -11.20 -5.27
N PRO A 72 -3.29 -10.06 -5.05
CA PRO A 72 -4.04 -9.88 -3.81
C PRO A 72 -5.22 -10.86 -3.78
N VAL A 73 -5.59 -11.39 -2.60
CA VAL A 73 -6.67 -12.38 -2.50
C VAL A 73 -7.98 -11.85 -3.10
N ILE A 74 -8.24 -10.52 -2.99
CA ILE A 74 -9.37 -9.79 -3.63
C ILE A 74 -9.52 -10.07 -5.13
N TYR A 75 -8.42 -10.38 -5.83
CA TYR A 75 -8.42 -10.79 -7.23
C TYR A 75 -9.41 -11.91 -7.50
N PHE A 76 -9.57 -12.85 -6.56
CA PHE A 76 -10.48 -13.99 -6.72
C PHE A 76 -11.95 -13.64 -6.43
N TRP A 77 -12.25 -12.54 -5.74
CA TRP A 77 -13.62 -12.18 -5.39
C TRP A 77 -14.42 -11.47 -6.48
N SER A 78 -13.80 -10.81 -7.46
CA SER A 78 -14.56 -10.15 -8.55
C SER A 78 -15.45 -11.14 -9.32
N ASP A 79 -16.69 -10.73 -9.62
CA ASP A 79 -17.67 -11.50 -10.41
C ASP A 79 -17.46 -11.35 -11.93
N ASP A 80 -16.52 -10.49 -12.34
CA ASP A 80 -16.24 -10.27 -13.75
C ASP A 80 -15.57 -11.50 -14.38
N VAL A 81 -16.21 -12.01 -15.44
CA VAL A 81 -15.72 -13.10 -16.28
C VAL A 81 -14.48 -12.61 -17.00
N ILE A 82 -13.31 -12.90 -16.43
CA ILE A 82 -11.99 -12.51 -16.97
C ILE A 82 -12.06 -11.06 -17.48
N SER A 83 -12.40 -10.13 -16.58
CA SER A 83 -11.66 -8.89 -16.69
C SER A 83 -10.22 -9.30 -16.48
N GLU A 84 -9.36 -9.12 -17.48
CA GLU A 84 -8.00 -8.70 -17.18
C GLU A 84 -8.15 -7.76 -15.98
N PRO A 85 -7.45 -7.96 -14.84
CA PRO A 85 -7.44 -6.90 -13.86
C PRO A 85 -7.02 -5.71 -14.69
N ASN A 86 -7.95 -4.79 -14.95
CA ASN A 86 -7.65 -3.68 -15.80
C ASN A 86 -6.74 -2.89 -14.88
N LEU A 87 -5.45 -3.21 -15.00
CA LEU A 87 -4.34 -2.47 -14.49
C LEU A 87 -4.22 -1.17 -15.29
N GLU A 88 -5.29 -0.69 -15.92
CA GLU A 88 -5.76 0.67 -15.71
C GLU A 88 -5.98 1.00 -14.21
N PHE A 89 -4.98 0.72 -13.35
CA PHE A 89 -4.46 1.84 -12.59
C PHE A 89 -4.01 2.82 -13.66
N PRO A 90 -4.64 3.99 -13.83
CA PRO A 90 -4.17 4.94 -14.83
C PRO A 90 -2.73 5.29 -14.48
N ALA A 91 -1.77 4.61 -15.13
CA ALA A 91 -0.36 4.62 -14.73
C ALA A 91 0.15 6.06 -14.71
N GLN A 92 -0.35 6.87 -15.63
CA GLN A 92 -0.12 8.31 -15.69
C GLN A 92 -0.64 9.08 -14.47
N GLN A 93 -1.83 8.76 -13.96
CA GLN A 93 -2.39 9.39 -12.75
C GLN A 93 -1.66 8.89 -11.49
N ALA A 94 -1.30 7.60 -11.44
CA ALA A 94 -0.50 7.04 -10.35
C ALA A 94 0.91 7.66 -10.33
N MET A 95 1.58 7.76 -11.47
CA MET A 95 2.86 8.46 -11.62
C MET A 95 2.74 9.93 -11.20
N ALA A 96 1.69 10.63 -11.64
CA ALA A 96 1.47 12.03 -11.27
C ALA A 96 1.22 12.23 -9.76
N LEU A 97 0.40 11.37 -9.14
CA LEU A 97 0.17 11.41 -7.70
C LEU A 97 1.45 11.05 -6.93
N ARG A 98 2.19 10.05 -7.39
CA ARG A 98 3.47 9.64 -6.79
C ARG A 98 4.52 10.75 -6.86
N GLN A 99 4.64 11.41 -7.99
CA GLN A 99 5.51 12.55 -8.19
C GLN A 99 5.19 13.69 -7.20
N ARG A 100 3.91 13.95 -6.92
CA ARG A 100 3.50 14.94 -5.91
C ARG A 100 3.89 14.52 -4.49
N ILE A 101 3.72 13.24 -4.14
CA ILE A 101 4.14 12.71 -2.84
C ILE A 101 5.65 12.89 -2.66
N ILE A 102 6.46 12.49 -3.65
CA ILE A 102 7.93 12.65 -3.60
C ILE A 102 8.32 14.13 -3.45
N GLY A 103 7.64 15.03 -4.17
CA GLY A 103 7.84 16.47 -4.03
C GLY A 103 7.55 17.00 -2.62
N VAL A 104 6.45 16.57 -2.00
CA VAL A 104 6.10 16.94 -0.61
C VAL A 104 7.14 16.41 0.37
N LEU A 105 7.57 15.16 0.21
CA LEU A 105 8.60 14.54 1.06
C LEU A 105 9.94 15.28 0.95
N LEU A 106 10.31 15.68 -0.26
CA LEU A 106 11.52 16.49 -0.49
C LEU A 106 11.41 17.84 0.22
N ARG A 107 10.25 18.51 0.11
CA ARG A 107 10.00 19.77 0.80
C ARG A 107 10.11 19.59 2.32
N GLN A 108 9.50 18.55 2.88
CA GLN A 108 9.55 18.24 4.30
C GLN A 108 10.99 18.02 4.77
N ALA A 109 11.75 17.16 4.08
CA ALA A 109 13.16 16.90 4.39
C ALA A 109 14.00 18.18 4.33
N ARG A 110 13.82 18.99 3.28
CA ARG A 110 14.49 20.28 3.14
C ARG A 110 14.17 21.22 4.31
N THR A 111 12.87 21.39 4.63
CA THR A 111 12.46 22.32 5.70
C THR A 111 12.87 21.82 7.08
N GLY A 112 12.85 20.50 7.31
CA GLY A 112 13.32 19.88 8.55
C GLY A 112 14.82 20.08 8.74
N ALA A 113 15.60 20.08 7.66
CA ALA A 113 17.02 20.42 7.66
C ALA A 113 17.31 21.94 7.64
N GLY A 114 16.29 22.80 7.63
CA GLY A 114 16.46 24.26 7.65
C GLY A 114 17.01 24.87 6.36
N HIS A 115 17.00 24.16 5.23
CA HIS A 115 17.56 24.64 3.97
C HIS A 115 16.55 25.41 3.11
N THR A 116 17.03 26.31 2.25
CA THR A 116 16.20 27.02 1.26
C THR A 116 16.19 26.28 -0.08
N GLN A 117 15.23 26.60 -0.96
CA GLN A 117 15.21 26.05 -2.32
C GLN A 117 16.43 26.48 -3.14
N GLU A 118 17.04 27.62 -2.81
CA GLU A 118 18.27 28.11 -3.41
C GLU A 118 19.47 27.24 -3.02
N THR A 119 19.56 26.81 -1.75
CA THR A 119 20.59 25.88 -1.28
C THR A 119 20.61 24.59 -2.13
N LEU A 120 19.44 23.98 -2.33
CA LEU A 120 19.30 22.75 -3.12
C LEU A 120 19.52 23.00 -4.62
N GLY A 121 19.14 24.19 -5.11
CA GLY A 121 19.39 24.60 -6.48
C GLY A 121 20.88 24.68 -6.77
N ASN A 122 21.65 25.29 -5.87
CA ASN A 122 23.10 25.40 -5.97
C ASN A 122 23.78 24.03 -5.92
N LEU A 123 23.34 23.13 -5.03
CA LEU A 123 23.83 21.74 -4.96
C LEU A 123 23.71 21.02 -6.30
N LEU A 124 22.55 21.14 -6.95
CA LEU A 124 22.24 20.43 -8.20
C LEU A 124 22.62 21.23 -9.46
N ASN A 125 23.19 22.42 -9.32
CA ASN A 125 23.43 23.36 -10.41
C ASN A 125 22.17 23.64 -11.26
N VAL A 126 21.04 23.90 -10.59
CA VAL A 126 19.75 24.26 -11.19
C VAL A 126 19.14 25.48 -10.50
N PRO A 127 18.29 26.28 -11.17
CA PRO A 127 17.64 27.40 -10.51
C PRO A 127 16.71 26.94 -9.38
N ALA A 128 16.57 27.73 -8.32
CA ALA A 128 15.67 27.46 -7.20
C ALA A 128 14.21 27.19 -7.64
N SER A 129 13.78 27.82 -8.74
CA SER A 129 12.48 27.58 -9.36
C SER A 129 12.29 26.13 -9.85
N ARG A 130 13.37 25.43 -10.23
CA ARG A 130 13.33 24.00 -10.58
C ARG A 130 13.11 23.14 -9.33
N ILE A 131 13.76 23.45 -8.22
CA ILE A 131 13.50 22.81 -6.92
C ILE A 131 12.04 23.03 -6.50
N ALA A 132 11.52 24.25 -6.63
CA ALA A 132 10.10 24.51 -6.36
C ALA A 132 9.18 23.64 -7.23
N ARG A 133 9.47 23.48 -8.53
CA ARG A 133 8.68 22.61 -9.42
C ARG A 133 8.75 21.13 -9.01
N TYR A 134 9.89 20.66 -8.51
CA TYR A 134 10.02 19.34 -7.91
C TYR A 134 9.12 19.20 -6.68
N GLU A 135 9.23 20.14 -5.73
CA GLU A 135 8.45 20.14 -4.48
C GLU A 135 6.93 20.21 -4.69
N TYR A 136 6.48 20.90 -5.75
CA TYR A 136 5.06 20.98 -6.12
C TYR A 136 4.59 19.81 -7.00
N GLY A 137 5.46 18.87 -7.36
CA GLY A 137 5.15 17.76 -8.26
C GLY A 137 4.75 18.23 -9.67
N LYS A 138 5.26 19.40 -10.11
CA LYS A 138 5.04 19.93 -11.48
C LYS A 138 6.05 19.39 -12.48
N THR A 139 7.16 18.82 -12.03
CA THR A 139 8.18 18.18 -12.86
C THR A 139 8.79 17.02 -12.11
N GLU A 140 9.13 15.96 -12.84
CA GLU A 140 9.75 14.77 -12.28
C GLU A 140 11.16 15.10 -11.78
N ILE A 141 11.56 14.44 -10.68
CA ILE A 141 12.91 14.56 -10.14
C ILE A 141 13.75 13.45 -10.78
N PRO A 142 14.80 13.78 -11.56
CA PRO A 142 15.71 12.76 -12.06
C PRO A 142 16.32 11.96 -10.90
N LEU A 143 16.46 10.64 -11.05
CA LEU A 143 17.01 9.79 -9.99
C LEU A 143 18.38 10.27 -9.47
N PRO A 144 19.36 10.69 -10.31
CA PRO A 144 20.63 11.22 -9.81
C PRO A 144 20.49 12.49 -8.97
N HIS A 145 19.48 13.32 -9.27
CA HIS A 145 19.19 14.49 -8.44
C HIS A 145 18.59 14.07 -7.10
N LEU A 146 17.71 13.07 -7.09
CA LEU A 146 17.10 12.56 -5.87
C LEU A 146 18.13 11.88 -4.95
N GLU A 147 19.10 11.15 -5.52
CA GLU A 147 20.24 10.56 -4.79
C GLU A 147 21.12 11.64 -4.15
N ALA A 148 21.53 12.66 -4.91
CA ALA A 148 22.33 13.76 -4.39
C ALA A 148 21.58 14.56 -3.29
N LEU A 149 20.27 14.76 -3.46
CA LEU A 149 19.43 15.41 -2.45
C LEU A 149 19.26 14.55 -1.20
N SER A 150 19.10 13.23 -1.35
CA SER A 150 18.99 12.26 -0.27
C SER A 150 20.26 12.27 0.59
N GLU A 151 21.43 12.22 -0.04
CA GLU A 151 22.72 12.29 0.63
C GLU A 151 22.90 13.65 1.33
N TYR A 152 22.65 14.76 0.63
CA TYR A 152 22.83 16.10 1.19
C TYR A 152 21.88 16.42 2.36
N LEU A 153 20.63 15.96 2.28
CA LEU A 153 19.62 16.15 3.33
C LEU A 153 19.73 15.09 4.45
N ASN A 154 20.68 14.16 4.35
CA ASN A 154 20.89 13.06 5.29
C ASN A 154 19.60 12.25 5.56
N VAL A 155 18.83 11.97 4.50
CA VAL A 155 17.68 11.07 4.53
C VAL A 155 17.98 9.86 3.63
N PRO A 156 17.71 8.62 4.06
CA PRO A 156 17.95 7.46 3.21
C PRO A 156 17.05 7.50 1.98
N LEU A 157 17.49 6.95 0.84
CA LEU A 157 16.68 6.94 -0.38
C LEU A 157 15.31 6.25 -0.17
N SER A 158 15.25 5.28 0.75
CA SER A 158 14.01 4.61 1.17
C SER A 158 12.94 5.56 1.69
N TYR A 159 13.32 6.69 2.30
CA TYR A 159 12.40 7.75 2.71
C TYR A 159 11.48 8.21 1.58
N PHE A 160 12.02 8.28 0.35
CA PHE A 160 11.23 8.64 -0.82
C PHE A 160 10.50 7.45 -1.41
N LEU A 161 10.96 6.21 -1.22
CA LEU A 161 10.44 4.98 -1.82
C LEU A 161 9.26 4.38 -1.04
N ASP A 162 9.31 4.42 0.28
CA ASP A 162 8.39 3.68 1.16
C ASP A 162 6.96 4.25 1.19
N GLN A 163 6.77 5.52 0.79
CA GLN A 163 5.46 6.18 0.75
C GLN A 163 4.79 6.15 -0.64
N GLY A 164 5.07 5.15 -1.47
CA GLY A 164 4.57 5.06 -2.83
C GLY A 164 3.16 4.53 -3.01
N ILE A 165 2.54 4.87 -4.15
CA ILE A 165 1.36 4.18 -4.64
C ILE A 165 1.83 2.82 -5.13
N ASN A 166 1.42 1.79 -4.41
CA ASN A 166 1.61 0.41 -4.82
C ASN A 166 0.44 0.04 -5.75
N PRO A 167 0.66 -0.25 -7.04
CA PRO A 167 -0.41 -0.72 -7.94
C PRO A 167 -1.03 -2.05 -7.48
N ASN A 168 -0.27 -2.80 -6.68
CA ASN A 168 -0.68 -4.02 -5.98
C ASN A 168 -0.38 -3.75 -4.51
N GLY A 169 -1.38 -3.66 -3.64
CA GLY A 169 -1.28 -3.19 -2.24
C GLY A 169 -0.39 -3.98 -1.25
N ASN A 170 0.81 -4.39 -1.66
CA ASN A 170 1.82 -4.99 -0.81
C ASN A 170 3.11 -4.17 -0.96
N GLY A 171 3.21 -3.09 -0.18
CA GLY A 171 4.53 -2.58 0.17
C GLY A 171 5.24 -3.66 0.97
N GLN A 172 6.41 -4.11 0.54
CA GLN A 172 7.37 -4.66 1.49
C GLN A 172 8.39 -3.55 1.72
N VAL A 173 8.62 -3.10 2.95
CA VAL A 173 8.62 -3.89 4.17
C VAL A 173 7.80 -3.18 5.24
N THR A 174 6.54 -3.59 5.47
CA THR A 174 6.08 -3.60 6.86
C THR A 174 7.03 -4.57 7.54
N SER A 175 7.95 -4.10 8.38
CA SER A 175 8.79 -5.03 9.11
C SER A 175 7.85 -6.01 9.81
N LEU A 176 8.23 -7.29 9.96
CA LEU A 176 7.44 -8.22 10.76
C LEU A 176 7.15 -7.61 12.15
N ASP A 177 8.06 -6.73 12.61
CA ASP A 177 7.91 -5.91 13.80
C ASP A 177 6.80 -4.85 13.69
N ASP A 178 6.63 -4.15 12.55
CA ASP A 178 5.54 -3.18 12.32
C ASP A 178 4.16 -3.86 12.24
N LEU A 179 4.09 -5.04 11.62
CA LEU A 179 2.87 -5.88 11.58
C LEU A 179 2.53 -6.42 12.97
N ALA A 180 3.54 -6.86 13.72
CA ALA A 180 3.38 -7.29 15.11
C ALA A 180 2.91 -6.12 15.99
N ASN A 181 3.54 -4.95 15.89
CA ASN A 181 3.17 -3.75 16.64
C ASN A 181 1.75 -3.29 16.31
N TYR A 182 1.34 -3.32 15.04
CA TYR A 182 -0.04 -3.05 14.65
C TYR A 182 -1.01 -4.09 15.24
N SER A 183 -0.63 -5.37 15.27
CA SER A 183 -1.46 -6.44 15.83
C SER A 183 -1.69 -6.30 17.34
N HIS A 184 -0.78 -5.67 18.07
CA HIS A 184 -0.90 -5.40 19.51
C HIS A 184 -1.76 -4.17 19.86
N LEU A 185 -2.13 -3.34 18.89
CA LEU A 185 -3.01 -2.20 19.17
C LEU A 185 -4.40 -2.67 19.64
N PRO A 186 -4.98 -2.00 20.66
CA PRO A 186 -6.37 -2.22 21.06
C PRO A 186 -7.34 -2.05 19.88
N GLY A 187 -8.42 -2.82 19.87
CA GLY A 187 -9.39 -2.83 18.76
C GLY A 187 -9.98 -1.45 18.46
N GLU A 188 -10.22 -0.64 19.50
CA GLU A 188 -10.73 0.73 19.38
C GLU A 188 -9.75 1.65 18.63
N VAL A 189 -8.46 1.52 18.90
CA VAL A 189 -7.41 2.30 18.23
C VAL A 189 -7.31 1.87 16.76
N LYS A 190 -7.36 0.57 16.47
CA LYS A 190 -7.38 0.07 15.07
C LYS A 190 -8.58 0.59 14.29
N ALA A 191 -9.76 0.59 14.90
CA ALA A 191 -10.98 1.12 14.29
C ALA A 191 -10.87 2.63 14.03
N PHE A 192 -10.29 3.37 14.99
CA PHE A 192 -10.04 4.80 14.84
C PHE A 192 -9.05 5.11 13.70
N LEU A 193 -7.93 4.38 13.62
CA LEU A 193 -6.92 4.53 12.56
C LEU A 193 -7.44 4.15 11.17
N SER A 194 -8.41 3.23 11.09
CA SER A 194 -8.98 2.75 9.82
C SER A 194 -9.88 3.78 9.13
N ASN A 195 -10.30 4.85 9.82
CA ASN A 195 -11.10 5.91 9.23
C ASN A 195 -10.21 7.06 8.73
N PRO A 196 -10.17 7.35 7.40
CA PRO A 196 -9.35 8.43 6.85
C PRO A 196 -9.65 9.82 7.42
N ALA A 197 -10.88 10.07 7.87
CA ALA A 197 -11.25 11.34 8.50
C ALA A 197 -10.50 11.57 9.83
N ASN A 198 -10.01 10.51 10.47
CA ASN A 198 -9.32 10.60 11.75
C ASN A 198 -7.85 10.99 11.64
N LEU A 199 -7.30 11.09 10.42
CA LEU A 199 -5.92 11.53 10.19
C LEU A 199 -5.61 12.89 10.80
N LEU A 200 -6.59 13.80 10.85
CA LEU A 200 -6.43 15.11 11.46
C LEU A 200 -6.11 15.01 12.96
N TYR A 201 -6.80 14.14 13.69
CA TYR A 201 -6.57 13.93 15.11
C TYR A 201 -5.20 13.31 15.39
N ILE A 202 -4.77 12.37 14.54
CA ILE A 202 -3.45 11.75 14.64
C ILE A 202 -2.36 12.78 14.39
N ASN A 203 -2.51 13.63 13.37
CA ASN A 203 -1.55 14.70 13.08
C ASN A 203 -1.41 15.69 14.24
N ILE A 204 -2.51 16.00 14.92
CA ILE A 204 -2.48 16.85 16.12
C ILE A 204 -1.74 16.12 17.25
N ALA A 205 -2.08 14.85 17.52
CA ALA A 205 -1.42 14.06 18.55
C ALA A 205 0.11 13.93 18.31
N MET A 206 0.53 13.71 17.06
CA MET A 206 1.95 13.67 16.69
C MET A 206 2.64 15.00 16.95
N LYS A 207 2.05 16.12 16.51
CA LYS A 207 2.60 17.46 16.78
C LYS A 207 2.68 17.79 18.28
N LEU A 208 1.71 17.33 19.07
CA LEU A 208 1.72 17.50 20.51
C LEU A 208 2.83 16.67 21.16
N SER A 209 3.11 15.47 20.66
CA SER A 209 4.17 14.60 21.20
C SER A 209 5.59 15.15 21.01
N GLU A 210 5.77 16.07 20.05
CA GLU A 210 7.04 16.76 19.78
C GLU A 210 7.28 17.97 20.70
N LEU A 211 6.26 18.42 21.44
CA LEU A 211 6.37 19.57 22.34
C LEU A 211 7.02 19.17 23.67
N SER A 212 7.75 20.11 24.28
CA SER A 212 8.32 19.88 25.61
C SER A 212 7.21 19.74 26.66
N ALA A 213 7.47 18.94 27.70
CA ALA A 213 6.51 18.71 28.79
C ALA A 213 6.06 20.03 29.47
N ASP A 214 6.94 21.03 29.52
CA ASP A 214 6.62 22.35 30.08
C ASP A 214 5.70 23.16 29.17
N THR A 215 5.89 23.06 27.85
CA THR A 215 5.00 23.69 26.85
C THR A 215 3.62 23.04 26.87
N LEU A 216 3.54 21.71 27.00
CA LEU A 216 2.26 21.00 27.11
C LEU A 216 1.49 21.35 28.38
N ARG A 217 2.18 21.53 29.52
CA ARG A 217 1.55 22.00 30.76
C ARG A 217 1.01 23.43 30.64
N ALA A 218 1.80 24.34 30.09
CA ALA A 218 1.34 25.73 29.87
C ALA A 218 0.12 25.79 28.93
N LEU A 219 0.07 24.94 27.90
CA LEU A 219 -1.08 24.81 27.00
C LEU A 219 -2.31 24.24 27.73
N ALA A 220 -2.13 23.24 28.60
CA ALA A 220 -3.20 22.66 29.38
C ALA A 220 -3.77 23.64 30.43
N GLU A 221 -2.90 24.42 31.08
CA GLU A 221 -3.30 25.48 32.03
C GLU A 221 -4.08 26.59 31.31
N GLY A 222 -3.61 27.03 30.14
CA GLY A 222 -4.32 28.03 29.33
C GLY A 222 -5.68 27.55 28.80
N LEU A 223 -5.82 26.26 28.47
CA LEU A 223 -7.11 25.68 28.08
C LEU A 223 -8.09 25.59 29.25
N LEU A 224 -7.60 25.31 30.47
CA LEU A 224 -8.43 25.29 31.68
C LEU A 224 -8.97 26.69 32.03
N GLU A 225 -8.16 27.74 31.89
CA GLU A 225 -8.58 29.13 32.13
C GLU A 225 -9.63 29.64 31.13
N VAL A 226 -9.64 29.16 29.89
CA VAL A 226 -10.64 29.55 28.87
C VAL A 226 -11.96 28.79 29.05
N THR A 227 -11.96 27.71 29.83
CA THR A 227 -13.15 26.87 30.08
C THR A 227 -13.87 27.17 31.39
N TYR A 228 -13.42 28.16 32.17
CA TYR A 228 -14.07 28.63 33.41
C TYR A 228 -14.51 30.10 33.33
#